data_AF-A0A7V1Z5S5-F1
#
_entry.id   AF-A0A7V1Z5S5-F1
#
_cell.length_a   1.000
_cell.length_b   1.000
_cell.length_c   1.000
_cell.angle_alpha   90.00
_cell.angle_beta   90.00
_cell.angle_gamma   90.00
#
_symmetry.space_group_name_H-M   'P 1'
#
loop_
_entity.id
_entity.type
_entity.pdbx_description
1 polymer ?
#
loop_
_entity_poly.entity_id
_entity_poly.type
_entity_poly.pdbx_seq_one_letter_code
_entity_poly.pdbx_strand_id
1 'polypeptide(L)'
;MARRVGRLPQEPTTALPGTPDKVAVMAERAARGESLFHPHDATLDGDWGLIVVSSQTGRPVVIGQLNQRTRAVRLWGAKRNYDDS
;
A
#
# COMPACT_ATOMS: atom_id res chain seq x y z
N MET A 1 11.52 29.04 4.45
CA MET A 1 10.08 29.05 4.84
C MET A 1 9.78 27.79 5.63
N ALA A 2 9.51 27.88 6.93
CA ALA A 2 9.09 26.72 7.71
C ALA A 2 7.63 26.39 7.35
N ARG A 3 7.39 25.18 6.82
CA ARG A 3 6.03 24.68 6.53
C ARG A 3 5.24 24.74 7.84
N ARG A 4 4.20 25.56 7.93
CA ARG A 4 3.25 25.51 9.05
C ARG A 4 2.53 24.17 8.95
N VAL A 5 3.09 23.15 9.58
CA VAL A 5 2.39 21.89 9.82
C VAL A 5 1.37 22.22 10.90
N GLY A 6 0.08 22.24 10.52
CA GLY A 6 -1.01 22.41 11.49
C GLY A 6 -0.91 21.36 12.60
N ARG A 7 -1.65 21.57 13.70
CA ARG A 7 -1.66 20.61 14.82
C ARG A 7 -1.93 19.21 14.27
N LEU A 8 -1.13 18.23 14.69
CA LEU A 8 -1.34 16.84 14.29
C LEU A 8 -2.72 16.37 14.80
N PRO A 9 -3.58 15.79 13.95
CA PRO A 9 -4.86 15.21 14.38
C PRO A 9 -4.63 14.19 15.49
N GLN A 10 -5.51 14.15 16.49
CA GLN A 10 -5.36 13.24 17.62
C GLN A 10 -5.52 11.76 17.22
N GLU A 11 -6.41 11.49 16.27
CA GLU A 11 -6.73 10.12 15.85
C GLU A 11 -6.34 9.86 14.38
N PRO A 12 -5.69 8.73 14.08
CA PRO A 12 -5.54 8.25 12.72
C PRO A 12 -6.90 7.91 12.12
N THR A 13 -7.03 8.03 10.80
CA THR A 13 -8.19 7.48 10.08
C THR A 13 -7.88 6.15 9.45
N THR A 14 -8.85 5.24 9.50
CA THR A 14 -8.84 3.97 8.78
C THR A 14 -9.32 4.10 7.33
N ALA A 15 -9.84 5.26 6.94
CA ALA A 15 -10.23 5.53 5.56
C ALA A 15 -9.01 5.48 4.64
N LEU A 16 -9.13 4.76 3.53
CA LEU A 16 -8.01 4.55 2.61
C LEU A 16 -7.77 5.74 1.69
N PRO A 17 -6.52 5.96 1.24
CA PRO A 17 -6.21 6.92 0.20
C PRO A 17 -7.10 6.72 -1.04
N GLY A 18 -7.64 7.82 -1.59
CA GLY A 18 -8.50 7.81 -2.77
C GLY A 18 -9.97 7.48 -2.54
N THR A 19 -10.37 7.11 -1.31
CA THR A 19 -11.79 6.91 -0.98
C THR A 19 -12.50 8.24 -0.66
N PRO A 20 -13.82 8.37 -0.93
CA PRO A 20 -14.59 9.55 -0.52
C PRO A 20 -14.52 9.81 0.99
N ASP A 21 -14.55 8.75 1.81
CA ASP A 21 -14.46 8.86 3.27
C ASP A 21 -13.15 9.53 3.72
N LYS A 22 -12.05 9.20 3.04
CA LYS A 22 -10.75 9.83 3.32
C LYS A 22 -10.75 11.32 2.98
N VAL A 23 -11.41 11.70 1.88
CA VAL A 23 -11.56 13.11 1.49
C VAL A 23 -12.39 13.88 2.52
N ALA A 24 -13.48 13.29 3.02
CA ALA A 24 -14.30 13.88 4.07
C ALA A 24 -13.48 14.15 5.35
N VAL A 25 -12.70 13.17 5.81
CA VAL A 25 -11.80 13.33 6.97
C VAL A 25 -10.78 14.45 6.75
N MET A 26 -10.17 14.52 5.57
CA MET A 26 -9.22 15.59 5.25
C MET A 26 -9.88 16.98 5.26
N ALA A 27 -11.11 17.09 4.75
CA ALA A 27 -11.86 18.34 4.75
C ALA A 27 -12.17 18.81 6.18
N GLU A 28 -12.59 17.90 7.06
CA GLU A 28 -12.82 18.21 8.47
C GLU A 28 -11.55 18.66 9.20
N ARG A 29 -10.42 17.97 8.98
CA ARG A 29 -9.12 18.35 9.56
C ARG A 29 -8.67 19.73 9.07
N ALA A 30 -8.86 20.01 7.78
CA ALA A 30 -8.57 21.31 7.19
C ALA A 30 -9.39 22.41 7.87
N ALA A 31 -10.70 22.18 8.06
CA ALA A 31 -11.59 23.12 8.75
C ALA A 31 -11.17 23.39 10.20
N ARG A 32 -10.55 22.41 10.86
CA ARG A 32 -9.99 22.53 12.23
C ARG A 32 -8.58 23.14 12.28
N GLY A 33 -7.96 23.45 11.14
CA GLY A 33 -6.58 23.95 11.07
C GLY A 33 -5.54 22.90 11.48
N GLU A 34 -5.90 21.62 11.42
CA GLU A 34 -5.02 20.49 11.70
C GLU A 34 -4.17 20.13 10.46
N SER A 35 -3.13 19.31 10.65
CA SER A 35 -2.49 18.64 9.53
C SER A 35 -3.49 17.73 8.83
N LEU A 36 -3.53 17.75 7.50
CA LEU A 36 -4.40 16.85 6.72
C LEU A 36 -4.07 15.37 6.93
N PHE A 37 -2.79 15.09 7.18
CA PHE A 37 -2.26 13.74 7.29
C PHE A 37 -1.78 13.46 8.72
N HIS A 38 -2.09 12.26 9.19
CA HIS A 38 -1.52 11.66 10.38
C HIS A 38 -0.61 10.48 9.97
N PRO A 39 0.59 10.29 10.56
CA PRO A 39 1.54 9.24 10.17
C PRO A 39 0.98 7.81 10.24
N HIS A 40 0.00 7.57 11.11
CA HIS A 40 -0.66 6.27 11.27
C HIS A 40 -2.00 6.18 10.54
N ASP A 41 -2.34 7.15 9.68
CA ASP A 41 -3.48 6.98 8.78
C ASP A 41 -3.29 5.72 7.92
N ALA A 42 -4.38 5.04 7.59
CA ALA A 42 -4.33 3.86 6.73
C ALA A 42 -3.70 4.20 5.35
N THR A 43 -2.81 3.33 4.89
CA THR A 43 -2.12 3.41 3.60
C THR A 43 -2.58 2.26 2.69
N LEU A 44 -2.27 2.35 1.40
CA LEU A 44 -2.42 1.23 0.46
C LEU A 44 -1.23 0.23 0.55
N ASP A 45 -0.15 0.65 1.21
CA ASP A 45 1.05 -0.14 1.41
C ASP A 45 0.82 -1.15 2.54
N GLY A 46 0.48 -2.37 2.15
CA GLY A 46 0.09 -3.46 3.04
C GLY A 46 -0.83 -4.47 2.37
N ASP A 47 -1.53 -4.08 1.30
CA ASP A 47 -2.48 -4.96 0.58
C ASP A 47 -1.80 -5.97 -0.34
N TRP A 48 -0.51 -5.80 -0.68
CA TRP A 48 0.19 -6.68 -1.61
C TRP A 48 0.82 -7.89 -0.89
N GLY A 49 0.23 -9.07 -1.06
CA GLY A 49 0.81 -10.35 -0.64
C GLY A 49 1.69 -10.98 -1.73
N LEU A 50 2.72 -11.72 -1.32
CA LEU A 50 3.56 -12.48 -2.26
C LEU A 50 2.80 -13.71 -2.78
N ILE A 51 2.90 -13.94 -4.09
CA ILE A 51 2.46 -15.20 -4.71
C ILE A 51 3.66 -16.13 -4.74
N VAL A 52 3.60 -17.19 -3.93
CA VAL A 52 4.68 -18.17 -3.77
C VAL A 52 4.22 -19.52 -4.34
N VAL A 53 5.05 -20.11 -5.19
CA VAL A 53 4.81 -21.45 -5.73
C VAL A 53 5.93 -22.41 -5.30
N SER A 54 5.58 -23.66 -5.06
CA SER A 54 6.55 -24.72 -4.84
C SER A 54 7.35 -24.98 -6.13
N SER A 55 8.68 -25.07 -6.03
CA SER A 55 9.52 -25.51 -7.15
C SER A 55 10.02 -26.94 -6.94
N GLN A 56 10.38 -27.59 -8.04
CA GLN A 56 10.94 -28.95 -8.05
C GLN A 56 12.29 -29.06 -7.31
N THR A 57 12.98 -27.92 -7.12
CA THR A 57 14.25 -27.85 -6.38
C THR A 57 14.07 -27.80 -4.85
N GLY A 58 12.83 -27.84 -4.36
CA GLY A 58 12.50 -27.72 -2.93
C GLY A 58 12.55 -26.29 -2.39
N ARG A 59 13.05 -25.32 -3.16
CA ARG A 59 13.01 -23.89 -2.79
C ARG A 59 11.74 -23.22 -3.32
N PRO A 60 10.94 -22.53 -2.49
CA PRO A 60 9.78 -21.80 -2.98
C PRO A 60 10.21 -20.65 -3.90
N VAL A 61 9.45 -20.40 -4.96
CA VAL A 61 9.70 -19.32 -5.91
C VAL A 61 8.60 -18.28 -5.78
N VAL A 62 9.00 -17.02 -5.61
CA VAL A 62 8.09 -15.88 -5.66
C VAL A 62 7.89 -15.51 -7.13
N ILE A 63 6.67 -15.64 -7.63
CA ILE A 63 6.34 -15.37 -9.04
C ILE A 63 5.61 -14.05 -9.24
N GLY A 64 5.29 -13.36 -8.16
CA GLY A 64 4.53 -12.13 -8.23
C GLY A 64 3.95 -11.68 -6.91
N GLN A 65 3.01 -10.76 -7.02
CA GLN A 65 2.27 -10.17 -5.91
C GLN A 65 0.79 -10.10 -6.26
N LEU A 66 -0.06 -10.36 -5.27
CA LEU A 66 -1.51 -10.21 -5.33
C LEU A 66 -1.91 -9.09 -4.38
N ASN A 67 -2.66 -8.11 -4.86
CA ASN A 67 -3.34 -7.17 -3.99
C ASN A 67 -4.58 -7.87 -3.40
N GLN A 68 -4.58 -8.13 -2.09
CA GLN A 68 -5.65 -8.86 -1.41
C GLN A 68 -7.01 -8.13 -1.45
N ARG A 69 -6.99 -6.81 -1.62
CA ARG A 69 -8.20 -5.96 -1.60
C ARG A 69 -8.79 -5.76 -3.00
N THR A 70 -7.96 -5.41 -3.99
CA THR A 70 -8.41 -5.11 -5.36
C THR A 70 -8.36 -6.33 -6.28
N ARG A 71 -7.73 -7.43 -5.84
CA ARG A 71 -7.43 -8.62 -6.64
C ARG A 71 -6.53 -8.35 -7.85
N ALA A 72 -5.85 -7.21 -7.89
CA ALA A 72 -4.85 -6.92 -8.91
C ALA A 72 -3.63 -7.85 -8.76
N VAL A 73 -3.06 -8.30 -9.87
CA VAL A 73 -1.92 -9.23 -9.90
C VAL A 73 -0.74 -8.59 -10.62
N ARG A 74 0.45 -8.71 -10.03
CA ARG A 74 1.74 -8.44 -10.69
C ARG A 74 2.48 -9.75 -10.82
N LEU A 75 2.77 -10.20 -12.02
CA LEU A 75 3.62 -11.37 -12.26
C LEU A 75 4.97 -10.90 -12.78
N TRP A 76 6.05 -11.48 -12.26
CA TRP A 76 7.36 -11.36 -12.87
C TRP A 76 7.55 -12.57 -13.77
N GLY A 77 7.83 -12.34 -15.05
CA GLY A 77 8.20 -13.43 -15.95
C GLY A 77 9.45 -14.10 -15.40
N ALA A 78 9.33 -15.35 -14.94
CA ALA A 78 10.48 -16.17 -14.62
C ALA A 78 11.36 -16.19 -15.88
N LYS A 79 12.52 -15.54 -15.82
CA LYS A 79 13.52 -15.64 -16.88
C LYS A 79 13.87 -17.13 -16.95
N ARG A 80 13.32 -17.85 -17.93
CA ARG A 80 13.92 -19.11 -18.37
C ARG A 80 15.30 -18.71 -18.86
N ASN A 81 16.32 -18.91 -18.03
CA ASN A 81 17.65 -19.10 -18.58
C ASN A 81 17.54 -20.40 -19.38
N TYR A 82 17.35 -20.23 -20.69
CA TYR A 82 17.57 -21.28 -21.66
C TYR A 82 19.08 -21.36 -21.83
N ASP A 83 19.74 -22.02 -20.88
CA ASP A 83 21.08 -22.54 -21.04
C ASP A 83 20.96 -24.03 -20.72
N ASP A 84 20.64 -24.79 -21.76
CA ASP A 84 21.06 -26.19 -21.81
C ASP A 84 21.97 -26.30 -23.04
N SER A 85 23.11 -26.94 -22.79
CA SER A 85 24.26 -27.10 -23.69
C SER A 85 23.96 -27.91 -24.94
#